data_AF-A0A329L4P1-F1
#
_entry.id   AF-A0A329L4P1-F1
#
_cell.length_a   1.000
_cell.length_b   1.000
_cell.length_c   1.000
_cell.angle_alpha   90.00
_cell.angle_beta   90.00
_cell.angle_gamma   90.00
#
_symmetry.space_group_name_H-M   'P 1'
#
loop_
_entity.id
_entity.type
_entity.pdbx_description
1 polymer ?
#
loop_
_entity_poly.entity_id
_entity_poly.type
_entity_poly.pdbx_seq_one_letter_code
_entity_poly.pdbx_strand_id
1 'polypeptide(L)'
;MGRYAANSVIDRLFDLYLIQNHHYLLQYAGGTYATISSRKTPIRKYSVAAHLDGRTTLGTFSGTYWTKFVCFDVDYADMSQAKWATYKLTATLDELGVSHAISFSGGKGYHVEVFFSKAVPLDYARRFHKVICERADIGDVAGGKVEYRPSGDQGVKLPLGIHQKTGNYCGYCTVSDGLTVMDSEASTAHLFGIEKVDPEIIAAICGEDSAYVYDQRDASDMENAISRHRPLETYDQSESYLLSRAADRYATGLTGPGQRHKSFLLLARLFNHNGVERREAHEAITEWFAWQNPEHYGTSSAECAQDLQECVDYVYDRDLTLMQEQRDITVSFAEIDAIMRRCPQKNQKALAYAMLIHSKRWARGNGAFYMSYAQIKEAAGMDEKTARRQLDSLVQSGIVEVVARNQLVEKRPKGSQRPSVTKIKKPNVYRMLISCGESGTFIVKEGEGMAECLQHFYDTGELRSMLPRRQFEALFRAHNTDSA
;
A
#
# COMPACT_ATOMS: atom_id res chain seq x y z
N MET A 1 40.37 1.12 -10.84
CA MET A 1 39.37 0.40 -11.68
C MET A 1 39.29 1.02 -13.06
N GLY A 2 39.36 0.22 -14.13
CA GLY A 2 39.08 0.70 -15.49
C GLY A 2 37.59 1.07 -15.66
N ARG A 3 37.26 2.02 -16.55
CA ARG A 3 35.89 2.51 -16.77
C ARG A 3 34.86 1.40 -17.06
N TYR A 4 35.28 0.30 -17.71
CA TYR A 4 34.40 -0.85 -17.99
C TYR A 4 34.05 -1.67 -16.74
N ALA A 5 35.03 -1.92 -15.86
CA ALA A 5 34.80 -2.63 -14.60
C ALA A 5 33.97 -1.81 -13.60
N ALA A 6 34.12 -0.49 -13.59
CA ALA A 6 33.28 0.38 -12.76
C ALA A 6 31.80 0.37 -13.20
N ASN A 7 31.54 0.32 -14.51
CA ASN A 7 30.18 0.24 -15.02
C ASN A 7 29.49 -1.09 -14.69
N SER A 8 30.21 -2.22 -14.72
CA SER A 8 29.64 -3.51 -14.35
C SER A 8 29.31 -3.61 -12.85
N VAL A 9 30.10 -2.97 -11.97
CA VAL A 9 29.80 -2.91 -10.53
C VAL A 9 28.56 -2.09 -10.27
N ILE A 10 28.43 -0.92 -10.92
CA ILE A 10 27.24 -0.07 -10.81
C ILE A 10 26.01 -0.88 -11.25
N ASP A 11 26.05 -1.51 -12.41
CA ASP A 11 24.92 -2.27 -12.93
C ASP A 11 24.54 -3.43 -12.00
N ARG A 12 25.52 -4.09 -11.36
CA ARG A 12 25.27 -5.13 -10.36
C ARG A 12 24.63 -4.59 -9.07
N LEU A 13 25.05 -3.42 -8.59
CA LEU A 13 24.39 -2.77 -7.44
C LEU A 13 22.95 -2.38 -7.77
N PHE A 14 22.69 -1.89 -8.99
CA PHE A 14 21.32 -1.61 -9.45
C PHE A 14 20.46 -2.89 -9.48
N ASP A 15 21.02 -3.98 -9.98
CA ASP A 15 20.36 -5.28 -10.09
C ASP A 15 19.96 -5.85 -8.71
N LEU A 16 20.87 -5.81 -7.76
CA LEU A 16 20.68 -6.40 -6.43
C LEU A 16 19.85 -5.50 -5.49
N TYR A 17 20.17 -4.21 -5.43
CA TYR A 17 19.68 -3.33 -4.36
C TYR A 17 18.57 -2.36 -4.79
N LEU A 18 18.54 -1.93 -6.05
CA LEU A 18 17.65 -0.85 -6.47
C LEU A 18 16.38 -1.41 -7.12
N ILE A 19 15.26 -1.31 -6.41
CA ILE A 19 13.92 -1.50 -6.97
C ILE A 19 13.27 -0.18 -7.44
N GLN A 20 13.69 0.94 -6.86
CA GLN A 20 13.32 2.29 -7.25
C GLN A 20 14.53 3.21 -7.11
N ASN A 21 14.45 4.42 -7.67
CA ASN A 21 15.58 5.36 -7.72
C ASN A 21 15.27 6.78 -7.23
N HIS A 22 14.10 7.05 -6.66
CA HIS A 22 13.66 8.42 -6.31
C HIS A 22 13.48 8.66 -4.80
N HIS A 23 13.59 7.61 -3.99
CA HIS A 23 13.57 7.64 -2.54
C HIS A 23 14.84 6.97 -2.00
N TYR A 24 15.81 7.74 -1.51
CA TYR A 24 17.12 7.19 -1.15
C TYR A 24 17.83 8.02 -0.08
N LEU A 25 18.81 7.40 0.59
CA LEU A 25 19.64 8.06 1.59
C LEU A 25 20.93 8.58 0.97
N LEU A 26 21.32 9.78 1.36
CA LEU A 26 22.66 10.30 1.19
C LEU A 26 23.28 10.60 2.55
N GLN A 27 24.44 10.01 2.80
CA GLN A 27 25.32 10.40 3.89
C GLN A 27 26.38 11.35 3.35
N TYR A 28 26.50 12.53 3.95
CA TYR A 28 27.52 13.52 3.65
C TYR A 28 28.71 13.41 4.60
N ALA A 29 29.83 14.00 4.21
CA ALA A 29 31.01 14.15 5.06
C ALA A 29 30.62 14.73 6.45
N GLY A 30 31.12 14.13 7.52
CA GLY A 30 30.73 14.45 8.90
C GLY A 30 29.60 13.58 9.44
N GLY A 31 28.98 12.75 8.60
CA GLY A 31 28.06 11.68 9.02
C GLY A 31 26.57 12.05 8.97
N THR A 32 26.23 13.27 8.56
CA THR A 32 24.83 13.73 8.42
C THR A 32 24.13 12.99 7.29
N TYR A 33 22.92 12.51 7.56
CA TYR A 33 22.06 11.86 6.58
C TYR A 33 21.01 12.83 6.03
N ALA A 34 20.70 12.70 4.75
CA ALA A 34 19.52 13.29 4.12
C ALA A 34 18.74 12.20 3.37
N THR A 35 17.44 12.17 3.60
CA THR A 35 16.52 11.39 2.78
C THR A 35 16.09 12.23 1.59
N ILE A 36 16.36 11.74 0.39
CA ILE A 36 15.96 12.37 -0.86
C ILE A 36 14.74 11.63 -1.39
N SER A 37 13.57 12.25 -1.29
CA SER A 37 12.29 11.76 -1.82
C SER A 37 11.85 12.66 -2.98
N SER A 38 12.65 12.66 -4.06
CA SER A 38 12.44 13.57 -5.20
C SER A 38 12.72 12.90 -6.52
N ARG A 39 11.72 12.97 -7.39
CA ARG A 39 11.78 12.48 -8.77
C ARG A 39 12.65 13.33 -9.69
N LYS A 40 12.94 14.57 -9.31
CA LYS A 40 13.82 15.46 -10.09
C LYS A 40 15.28 15.03 -9.97
N THR A 41 15.61 14.31 -8.89
CA THR A 41 16.97 13.92 -8.54
C THR A 41 17.04 12.42 -8.26
N PRO A 42 16.75 11.55 -9.24
CA PRO A 42 16.84 10.12 -9.01
C PRO A 42 18.31 9.67 -8.89
N ILE A 43 18.55 8.51 -8.25
CA ILE A 43 19.83 7.81 -8.32
C ILE A 43 20.15 7.54 -9.78
N ARG A 44 21.32 8.00 -10.21
CA ARG A 44 21.89 7.77 -11.54
C ARG A 44 23.24 7.09 -11.38
N LYS A 45 23.78 6.55 -12.46
CA LYS A 45 25.10 5.89 -12.46
C LYS A 45 26.20 6.77 -11.84
N TYR A 46 26.19 8.08 -12.08
CA TYR A 46 27.17 8.98 -11.47
C TYR A 46 27.03 9.10 -9.94
N SER A 47 25.81 8.95 -9.40
CA SER A 47 25.59 8.96 -7.95
C SER A 47 26.24 7.74 -7.31
N VAL A 48 26.08 6.57 -7.95
CA VAL A 48 26.71 5.32 -7.50
C VAL A 48 28.24 5.39 -7.68
N ALA A 49 28.73 5.99 -8.78
CA ALA A 49 30.16 6.24 -8.93
C ALA A 49 30.73 7.13 -7.81
N ALA A 50 30.03 8.20 -7.44
CA ALA A 50 30.45 9.04 -6.31
C ALA A 50 30.46 8.29 -4.97
N HIS A 51 29.54 7.32 -4.80
CA HIS A 51 29.52 6.42 -3.65
C HIS A 51 30.73 5.47 -3.62
N LEU A 52 31.04 4.83 -4.75
CA LEU A 52 32.20 3.94 -4.90
C LEU A 52 33.53 4.70 -4.73
N ASP A 53 33.58 5.96 -5.17
CA ASP A 53 34.75 6.85 -4.96
C ASP A 53 34.87 7.33 -3.50
N GLY A 54 33.92 6.99 -2.62
CA GLY A 54 33.90 7.41 -1.21
C GLY A 54 33.54 8.89 -0.98
N ARG A 55 33.12 9.62 -2.02
CA ARG A 55 32.77 11.06 -1.94
C ARG A 55 31.46 11.29 -1.20
N THR A 56 30.53 10.36 -1.33
CA THR A 56 29.26 10.31 -0.59
C THR A 56 28.97 8.87 -0.22
N THR A 57 27.96 8.64 0.61
CA THR A 57 27.46 7.28 0.82
C THR A 57 25.97 7.19 0.53
N LEU A 58 25.60 6.27 -0.35
CA LEU A 58 24.23 6.05 -0.75
C LEU A 58 23.59 4.94 0.08
N GLY A 59 22.30 5.07 0.31
CA GLY A 59 21.45 3.97 0.76
C GLY A 59 20.15 3.94 -0.01
N THR A 60 19.52 2.78 -0.07
CA THR A 60 18.27 2.52 -0.78
C THR A 60 17.15 2.21 0.20
N PHE A 61 15.91 2.44 -0.21
CA PHE A 61 14.70 2.00 0.49
C PHE A 61 14.04 0.88 -0.32
N SER A 62 13.07 0.20 0.29
CA SER A 62 12.22 -0.73 -0.43
C SER A 62 11.34 0.02 -1.45
N GLY A 63 10.61 -0.74 -2.26
CA GLY A 63 9.44 -0.21 -2.96
C GLY A 63 8.30 0.08 -1.97
N THR A 64 7.18 0.52 -2.51
CA THR A 64 5.92 0.74 -1.78
C THR A 64 5.27 -0.60 -1.42
N TYR A 65 5.33 -1.57 -2.32
CA TYR A 65 4.69 -2.88 -2.20
C TYR A 65 5.69 -4.03 -2.35
N TRP A 66 6.81 -3.80 -3.05
CA TRP A 66 7.76 -4.84 -3.42
C TRP A 66 9.17 -4.56 -2.90
N THR A 67 9.97 -5.62 -2.74
CA THR A 67 11.41 -5.53 -2.52
C THR A 67 12.17 -6.58 -3.35
N LYS A 68 13.44 -6.29 -3.64
CA LYS A 68 14.38 -7.20 -4.31
C LYS A 68 15.27 -7.96 -3.32
N PHE A 69 15.30 -7.54 -2.06
CA PHE A 69 16.15 -8.15 -1.05
C PHE A 69 15.60 -7.89 0.35
N VAL A 70 16.09 -8.68 1.30
CA VAL A 70 15.95 -8.46 2.74
C VAL A 70 17.33 -8.26 3.32
N CYS A 71 17.45 -7.31 4.23
CA CYS A 71 18.62 -7.07 5.05
C CYS A 71 18.24 -7.27 6.52
N PHE A 72 19.02 -8.10 7.19
CA PHE A 72 19.08 -8.20 8.63
C PHE A 72 20.14 -7.21 9.09
N ASP A 73 19.71 -6.03 9.54
CA ASP A 73 20.61 -4.98 10.02
C ASP A 73 20.98 -5.25 11.47
N VAL A 74 22.19 -5.79 11.67
CA VAL A 74 22.72 -6.22 12.97
C VAL A 74 23.38 -5.02 13.65
N ASP A 75 22.62 -4.28 14.45
CA ASP A 75 23.11 -3.10 15.18
C ASP A 75 23.11 -3.35 16.69
N TYR A 76 24.29 -3.70 17.21
CA TYR A 76 24.56 -3.88 18.64
C TYR A 76 25.64 -2.91 19.11
N ALA A 77 25.49 -2.41 20.34
CA ALA A 77 26.45 -1.50 20.95
C ALA A 77 27.83 -2.16 21.16
N ASP A 78 27.84 -3.48 21.43
CA ASP A 78 29.01 -4.34 21.53
C ASP A 78 29.25 -5.13 20.24
N MET A 79 30.47 -5.04 19.72
CA MET A 79 30.90 -5.73 18.51
C MET A 79 30.89 -7.25 18.67
N SER A 80 31.16 -7.77 19.86
CA SER A 80 31.15 -9.22 20.10
C SER A 80 29.74 -9.79 19.96
N GLN A 81 28.74 -9.07 20.46
CA GLN A 81 27.33 -9.39 20.26
C GLN A 81 26.90 -9.27 18.80
N ALA A 82 27.34 -8.21 18.10
CA ALA A 82 27.06 -8.07 16.67
C ALA A 82 27.61 -9.26 15.87
N LYS A 83 28.86 -9.68 16.13
CA LYS A 83 29.46 -10.86 15.49
C LYS A 83 28.70 -12.14 15.82
N TRP A 84 28.35 -12.35 17.08
CA TRP A 84 27.57 -13.51 17.50
C TRP A 84 26.22 -13.61 16.79
N ALA A 85 25.48 -12.49 16.71
CA ALA A 85 24.21 -12.43 16.01
C ALA A 85 24.38 -12.72 14.51
N THR A 86 25.39 -12.13 13.87
CA THR A 86 25.73 -12.41 12.47
C THR A 86 26.01 -13.90 12.26
N TYR A 87 26.83 -14.54 13.11
CA TYR A 87 27.12 -15.98 12.99
C TYR A 87 25.86 -16.85 13.13
N LYS A 88 24.96 -16.49 14.04
CA LYS A 88 23.71 -17.23 14.26
C LYS A 88 22.75 -17.08 13.07
N LEU A 89 22.64 -15.87 12.51
CA LEU A 89 21.85 -15.63 11.29
C LEU A 89 22.40 -16.43 10.11
N THR A 90 23.70 -16.34 9.86
CA THR A 90 24.31 -16.99 8.69
C THR A 90 24.26 -18.51 8.79
N ALA A 91 24.53 -19.08 9.97
CA ALA A 91 24.37 -20.52 10.19
C ALA A 91 22.92 -20.98 9.93
N THR A 92 21.92 -20.21 10.38
CA THR A 92 20.50 -20.53 10.14
C THR A 92 20.15 -20.45 8.65
N LEU A 93 20.67 -19.44 7.94
CA LEU A 93 20.45 -19.30 6.50
C LEU A 93 21.13 -20.43 5.71
N ASP A 94 22.37 -20.80 6.08
CA ASP A 94 23.12 -21.90 5.48
C ASP A 94 22.41 -23.25 5.67
N GLU A 95 21.91 -23.54 6.88
CA GLU A 95 21.13 -24.74 7.18
C GLU A 95 19.85 -24.85 6.33
N LEU A 96 19.27 -23.71 5.96
CA LEU A 96 18.07 -23.63 5.12
C LEU A 96 18.38 -23.53 3.63
N GLY A 97 19.66 -23.57 3.24
CA GLY A 97 20.09 -23.46 1.84
C GLY A 97 19.82 -22.08 1.22
N VAL A 98 19.80 -21.02 2.03
CA VAL A 98 19.53 -19.66 1.58
C VAL A 98 20.85 -18.91 1.35
N SER A 99 21.15 -18.64 0.08
CA SER A 99 22.27 -17.77 -0.30
C SER A 99 22.13 -16.38 0.31
N HIS A 100 23.23 -15.85 0.86
CA HIS A 100 23.27 -14.55 1.50
C HIS A 100 24.66 -13.90 1.36
N ALA A 101 24.72 -12.58 1.55
CA ALA A 101 25.95 -11.80 1.60
C ALA A 101 26.08 -11.10 2.95
N ILE A 102 27.31 -10.82 3.38
CA ILE A 102 27.57 -10.10 4.63
C ILE A 102 28.43 -8.88 4.35
N SER A 103 27.95 -7.69 4.70
CA SER A 103 28.71 -6.46 4.57
C SER A 103 28.89 -5.76 5.91
N PHE A 104 30.04 -5.11 6.09
CA PHE A 104 30.31 -4.30 7.28
C PHE A 104 29.65 -2.93 7.14
N SER A 105 28.93 -2.47 8.16
CA SER A 105 28.21 -1.19 8.10
C SER A 105 29.12 0.04 8.11
N GLY A 106 30.41 -0.15 8.44
CA GLY A 106 31.41 0.90 8.62
C GLY A 106 31.46 1.46 10.06
N GLY A 107 30.56 1.02 10.92
CA GLY A 107 30.45 1.42 12.33
C GLY A 107 30.65 0.25 13.29
N LYS A 108 29.56 -0.21 13.91
CA LYS A 108 29.56 -1.27 14.93
C LYS A 108 28.74 -2.51 14.55
N GLY A 109 28.21 -2.55 13.33
CA GLY A 109 27.24 -3.54 12.90
C GLY A 109 27.56 -4.18 11.56
N TYR A 110 26.72 -5.12 11.18
CA TYR A 110 26.80 -5.86 9.93
C TYR A 110 25.43 -5.87 9.25
N HIS A 111 25.42 -5.95 7.93
CA HIS A 111 24.24 -6.30 7.18
C HIS A 111 24.39 -7.75 6.70
N VAL A 112 23.37 -8.58 6.96
CA VAL A 112 23.23 -9.88 6.29
C VAL A 112 22.11 -9.75 5.27
N GLU A 113 22.42 -9.98 4.00
CA GLU A 113 21.58 -9.58 2.88
C GLU A 113 21.20 -10.79 2.03
N VAL A 114 19.90 -11.00 1.80
CA VAL A 114 19.34 -12.06 0.94
C VAL A 114 18.68 -11.41 -0.25
N PHE A 115 19.18 -11.69 -1.46
CA PHE A 115 18.66 -11.12 -2.70
C PHE A 115 17.75 -12.12 -3.41
N PHE A 116 16.63 -11.66 -3.97
CA PHE A 116 15.64 -12.52 -4.61
C PHE A 116 15.77 -12.49 -6.13
N SER A 117 15.55 -13.62 -6.79
CA SER A 117 15.57 -13.70 -8.26
C SER A 117 14.41 -12.93 -8.90
N LYS A 118 13.30 -12.81 -8.18
CA LYS A 118 12.10 -12.05 -8.52
C LYS A 118 11.73 -11.13 -7.35
N ALA A 119 11.04 -10.03 -7.63
CA ALA A 119 10.59 -9.13 -6.57
C ALA A 119 9.51 -9.80 -5.73
N VAL A 120 9.56 -9.60 -4.42
CA VAL A 120 8.64 -10.19 -3.45
C VAL A 120 7.85 -9.12 -2.69
N PRO A 121 6.64 -9.41 -2.21
CA PRO A 121 5.85 -8.49 -1.40
C PRO A 121 6.56 -8.11 -0.09
N LEU A 122 6.35 -6.88 0.41
CA LEU A 122 6.96 -6.44 1.66
C LEU A 122 6.47 -7.22 2.89
N ASP A 123 5.18 -7.58 2.95
CA ASP A 123 4.62 -8.40 4.01
C ASP A 123 5.29 -9.78 4.05
N TYR A 124 5.59 -10.34 2.88
CA TYR A 124 6.29 -11.60 2.74
C TYR A 124 7.75 -11.53 3.17
N ALA A 125 8.47 -10.50 2.72
CA ALA A 125 9.84 -10.21 3.14
C ALA A 125 9.97 -10.04 4.67
N ARG A 126 9.01 -9.35 5.30
CA ARG A 126 8.95 -9.18 6.77
C ARG A 126 8.70 -10.49 7.50
N ARG A 127 7.80 -11.35 6.98
CA ARG A 127 7.55 -12.67 7.55
C ARG A 127 8.79 -13.56 7.47
N PHE A 128 9.46 -13.58 6.31
CA PHE A 128 10.72 -14.31 6.15
C PHE A 128 11.77 -13.85 7.17
N HIS A 129 12.00 -12.55 7.29
CA HIS A 129 12.92 -12.00 8.30
C HIS A 129 12.58 -12.47 9.72
N LYS A 130 11.30 -12.37 10.11
CA LYS A 130 10.84 -12.80 11.43
C LYS A 130 11.10 -14.29 11.68
N VAL A 131 10.76 -15.16 10.72
CA VAL A 131 10.99 -16.61 10.83
C VAL A 131 12.47 -16.94 11.00
N ILE A 132 13.35 -16.26 10.25
CA ILE A 132 14.80 -16.47 10.37
C ILE A 132 15.31 -16.01 11.74
N CYS A 133 14.91 -14.84 12.23
CA CYS A 133 15.31 -14.39 13.57
C CYS A 133 14.82 -15.32 14.69
N GLU A 134 13.59 -15.83 14.57
CA GLU A 134 13.02 -16.81 15.51
C GLU A 134 13.79 -18.14 15.48
N ARG A 135 14.10 -18.68 14.29
CA ARG A 135 14.89 -19.92 14.16
C ARG A 135 16.34 -19.75 14.60
N ALA A 136 16.91 -18.58 14.37
CA ALA A 136 18.24 -18.23 14.85
C ALA A 136 18.26 -18.02 16.37
N ASP A 137 17.12 -18.00 17.07
CA ASP A 137 17.04 -17.73 18.51
C ASP A 137 17.70 -16.38 18.86
N ILE A 138 17.45 -15.37 18.02
CA ILE A 138 17.94 -14.00 18.21
C ILE A 138 16.76 -13.15 18.67
N GLY A 139 16.62 -13.02 19.99
CA GLY A 139 15.65 -12.12 20.61
C GLY A 139 16.20 -10.70 20.83
N ASP A 140 15.37 -9.83 21.39
CA ASP A 140 15.80 -8.51 21.86
C ASP A 140 16.78 -8.68 23.04
N VAL A 141 18.07 -8.49 22.77
CA VAL A 141 19.11 -8.50 23.80
C VAL A 141 19.38 -7.06 24.25
N ALA A 142 19.62 -6.86 25.54
CA ALA A 142 19.99 -5.55 26.05
C ALA A 142 21.23 -5.02 25.31
N GLY A 143 21.10 -3.89 24.62
CA GLY A 143 22.19 -3.22 23.91
C GLY A 143 22.13 -3.26 22.37
N GLY A 144 21.10 -3.85 21.76
CA GLY A 144 20.91 -3.83 20.31
C GLY A 144 19.85 -4.80 19.82
N LYS A 145 19.58 -4.80 18.51
CA LYS A 145 18.66 -5.74 17.87
C LYS A 145 19.00 -5.92 16.40
N VAL A 146 18.49 -7.00 15.83
CA VAL A 146 18.48 -7.22 14.38
C VAL A 146 17.23 -6.58 13.80
N GLU A 147 17.39 -5.55 12.97
CA GLU A 147 16.27 -4.83 12.36
C GLU A 147 15.99 -5.29 10.94
N TYR A 148 14.71 -5.38 10.59
CA TYR A 148 14.28 -5.58 9.21
C TYR A 148 14.54 -4.33 8.39
N ARG A 149 15.31 -4.47 7.30
CA ARG A 149 15.56 -3.42 6.32
C ARG A 149 15.60 -4.00 4.89
N PRO A 150 15.46 -3.20 3.82
CA PRO A 150 14.92 -1.86 3.84
C PRO A 150 13.38 -1.87 4.01
N SER A 151 12.83 -0.79 4.53
CA SER A 151 11.39 -0.48 4.52
C SER A 151 11.17 0.87 3.79
N GLY A 152 9.95 1.41 3.82
CA GLY A 152 9.66 2.74 3.26
C GLY A 152 10.21 3.90 4.09
N ASP A 153 10.40 3.69 5.39
CA ASP A 153 10.86 4.67 6.39
C ASP A 153 12.33 4.46 6.81
N GLN A 154 12.87 3.26 6.58
CA GLN A 154 14.21 2.88 7.01
C GLN A 154 15.02 2.27 5.87
N GLY A 155 16.02 3.02 5.37
CA GLY A 155 16.87 2.59 4.27
C GLY A 155 18.07 1.73 4.70
N VAL A 156 18.67 1.03 3.74
CA VAL A 156 19.92 0.27 3.86
C VAL A 156 21.01 0.94 3.03
N LYS A 157 22.19 1.12 3.62
CA LYS A 157 23.35 1.66 2.93
C LYS A 157 23.89 0.66 1.90
N LEU A 158 24.24 1.15 0.71
CA LEU A 158 24.91 0.34 -0.30
C LEU A 158 26.34 -0.01 0.14
N PRO A 159 26.82 -1.24 -0.13
CA PRO A 159 28.18 -1.64 0.19
C PRO A 159 29.20 -1.01 -0.77
N LEU A 160 30.48 -1.19 -0.48
CA LEU A 160 31.63 -0.71 -1.26
C LEU A 160 31.86 0.81 -1.19
N GLY A 161 31.12 1.54 -0.37
CA GLY A 161 31.37 2.96 -0.08
C GLY A 161 32.20 3.20 1.18
N ILE A 162 32.33 4.47 1.54
CA ILE A 162 33.00 4.93 2.77
C ILE A 162 31.99 5.48 3.77
N HIS A 163 31.97 4.96 4.99
CA HIS A 163 31.11 5.47 6.06
C HIS A 163 31.53 6.89 6.46
N GLN A 164 30.71 7.88 6.15
CA GLN A 164 31.15 9.30 6.15
C GLN A 164 31.38 9.90 7.55
N LYS A 165 30.98 9.19 8.61
CA LYS A 165 31.29 9.58 10.01
C LYS A 165 32.59 8.96 10.52
N THR A 166 32.89 7.73 10.12
CA THR A 166 34.00 6.94 10.68
C THR A 166 35.20 6.85 9.74
N GLY A 167 35.00 7.11 8.45
CA GLY A 167 36.00 6.94 7.40
C GLY A 167 36.23 5.49 7.00
N ASN A 168 35.54 4.53 7.61
CA ASN A 168 35.75 3.10 7.35
C ASN A 168 35.13 2.68 6.02
N TYR A 169 35.79 1.72 5.36
CA TYR A 169 35.28 1.05 4.18
C TYR A 169 34.16 0.08 4.53
N CYS A 170 33.02 0.17 3.82
CA CYS A 170 31.87 -0.72 3.97
C CYS A 170 32.01 -1.91 3.02
N GLY A 171 33.05 -2.74 3.22
CA GLY A 171 33.33 -3.91 2.39
C GLY A 171 32.52 -5.14 2.78
N TYR A 172 32.57 -6.17 1.94
CA TYR A 172 32.02 -7.49 2.27
C TYR A 172 32.92 -8.23 3.27
N CYS A 173 32.39 -9.26 3.92
CA CYS A 173 33.12 -10.11 4.84
C CYS A 173 32.52 -11.52 4.87
N THR A 174 33.23 -12.50 5.44
CA THR A 174 32.78 -13.89 5.54
C THR A 174 32.93 -14.41 6.96
N VAL A 175 32.11 -15.40 7.31
CA VAL A 175 32.20 -16.10 8.60
C VAL A 175 33.52 -16.85 8.74
N SER A 176 34.00 -17.48 7.66
CA SER A 176 35.26 -18.24 7.64
C SER A 176 36.45 -17.43 8.11
N ASP A 177 36.45 -16.13 7.82
CA ASP A 177 37.56 -15.21 8.07
C ASP A 177 37.30 -14.36 9.33
N GLY A 178 36.35 -14.78 10.17
CA GLY A 178 36.00 -14.11 11.43
C GLY A 178 35.33 -12.74 11.24
N LEU A 179 34.63 -12.55 10.11
CA LEU A 179 34.02 -11.29 9.67
C LEU A 179 35.04 -10.17 9.45
N THR A 180 36.22 -10.53 8.94
CA THR A 180 37.24 -9.56 8.50
C THR A 180 36.78 -8.88 7.21
N VAL A 181 36.87 -7.55 7.17
CA VAL A 181 36.40 -6.76 6.02
C VAL A 181 37.37 -6.95 4.85
N MET A 182 36.85 -7.42 3.72
CA MET A 182 37.56 -7.55 2.46
C MET A 182 37.99 -6.18 1.94
N ASP A 183 39.10 -6.14 1.20
CA ASP A 183 39.48 -4.94 0.46
C ASP A 183 38.52 -4.66 -0.71
N SER A 184 38.78 -3.57 -1.43
CA SER A 184 37.92 -3.12 -2.53
C SER A 184 37.86 -4.10 -3.71
N GLU A 185 38.96 -4.78 -4.03
CA GLU A 185 39.03 -5.71 -5.15
C GLU A 185 38.32 -7.02 -4.82
N ALA A 186 38.61 -7.59 -3.64
CA ALA A 186 37.95 -8.78 -3.14
C ALA A 186 36.45 -8.56 -2.91
N SER A 187 36.05 -7.42 -2.34
CA SER A 187 34.64 -7.07 -2.16
C SER A 187 33.91 -6.92 -3.51
N THR A 188 34.60 -6.39 -4.52
CA THR A 188 34.05 -6.31 -5.88
C THR A 188 33.83 -7.70 -6.47
N ALA A 189 34.82 -8.59 -6.36
CA ALA A 189 34.68 -9.96 -6.83
C ALA A 189 33.53 -10.68 -6.11
N HIS A 190 33.41 -10.48 -4.80
CA HIS A 190 32.32 -11.02 -3.99
C HIS A 190 30.94 -10.54 -4.47
N LEU A 191 30.76 -9.24 -4.74
CA LEU A 191 29.52 -8.67 -5.28
C LEU A 191 29.01 -9.41 -6.54
N PHE A 192 29.93 -9.75 -7.45
CA PHE A 192 29.57 -10.47 -8.67
C PHE A 192 29.20 -11.93 -8.43
N GLY A 193 29.75 -12.55 -7.37
CA GLY A 193 29.45 -13.91 -6.96
C GLY A 193 28.16 -14.08 -6.16
N ILE A 194 27.52 -13.00 -5.70
CA ILE A 194 26.28 -13.08 -4.93
C ILE A 194 25.19 -13.77 -5.76
N GLU A 195 24.65 -14.88 -5.26
CA GLU A 195 23.55 -15.59 -5.90
C GLU A 195 22.20 -15.09 -5.39
N LYS A 196 21.25 -14.91 -6.32
CA LYS A 196 19.87 -14.57 -5.98
C LYS A 196 19.09 -15.84 -5.65
N VAL A 197 18.32 -15.80 -4.59
CA VAL A 197 17.49 -16.89 -4.09
C VAL A 197 16.17 -16.91 -4.84
N ASP A 198 15.71 -18.11 -5.22
CA ASP A 198 14.37 -18.30 -5.75
C ASP A 198 13.33 -18.07 -4.63
N PRO A 199 12.34 -17.17 -4.81
CA PRO A 199 11.31 -16.94 -3.79
C PRO A 199 10.52 -18.19 -3.38
N GLU A 200 10.49 -19.26 -4.17
CA GLU A 200 9.86 -20.52 -3.76
C GLU A 200 10.57 -21.17 -2.55
N ILE A 201 11.88 -21.01 -2.43
CA ILE A 201 12.63 -21.45 -1.22
C ILE A 201 12.12 -20.69 0.00
N ILE A 202 11.86 -19.39 -0.17
CA ILE A 202 11.33 -18.52 0.88
C ILE A 202 9.88 -18.93 1.24
N ALA A 203 9.07 -19.35 0.28
CA ALA A 203 7.72 -19.88 0.49
C ALA A 203 7.71 -21.10 1.37
N ALA A 204 8.55 -22.08 1.03
CA ALA A 204 8.69 -23.28 1.80
C ALA A 204 9.11 -22.98 3.26
N ILE A 205 10.03 -22.02 3.46
CA ILE A 205 10.46 -21.61 4.82
C ILE A 205 9.32 -20.96 5.61
N CYS A 206 8.50 -20.15 4.95
CA CYS A 206 7.34 -19.46 5.54
C CYS A 206 6.10 -20.35 5.70
N GLY A 207 6.11 -21.58 5.17
CA GLY A 207 4.98 -22.52 5.23
C GLY A 207 3.86 -22.20 4.24
N GLU A 208 4.17 -21.57 3.11
CA GLU A 208 3.23 -21.22 2.04
C GLU A 208 3.34 -22.21 0.87
N ASP A 209 2.22 -22.48 0.19
CA ASP A 209 2.16 -23.43 -0.93
C ASP A 209 2.83 -22.91 -2.22
N SER A 210 2.96 -21.58 -2.38
CA SER A 210 3.66 -20.94 -3.51
C SER A 210 4.03 -19.48 -3.22
N ALA A 211 5.13 -19.02 -3.80
CA ALA A 211 5.55 -17.63 -3.71
C ALA A 211 4.74 -16.70 -4.64
N TYR A 212 4.12 -15.66 -4.08
CA TYR A 212 3.59 -14.56 -4.88
C TYR A 212 4.73 -13.65 -5.34
N VAL A 213 5.02 -13.61 -6.65
CA VAL A 213 6.24 -12.98 -7.20
C VAL A 213 5.95 -12.17 -8.47
N TYR A 214 6.75 -11.13 -8.68
CA TYR A 214 6.77 -10.34 -9.92
C TYR A 214 8.16 -10.32 -10.53
N ASP A 215 8.23 -10.19 -11.86
CA ASP A 215 9.51 -9.90 -12.51
C ASP A 215 10.10 -8.60 -11.94
N GLN A 216 11.42 -8.59 -11.75
CA GLN A 216 12.10 -7.45 -11.12
C GLN A 216 11.96 -6.15 -11.91
N ARG A 217 11.89 -6.24 -13.25
CA ARG A 217 11.72 -5.09 -14.14
C ARG A 217 10.29 -4.59 -14.07
N ASP A 218 9.31 -5.49 -14.15
CA ASP A 218 7.90 -5.14 -14.05
C ASP A 218 7.55 -4.54 -12.69
N ALA A 219 8.08 -5.10 -11.60
CA ALA A 219 7.92 -4.56 -10.26
C ALA A 219 8.55 -3.16 -10.13
N SER A 220 9.76 -2.97 -10.66
CA SER A 220 10.42 -1.65 -10.69
C SER A 220 9.62 -0.63 -11.51
N ASP A 221 9.12 -1.02 -12.68
CA ASP A 221 8.33 -0.14 -13.55
C ASP A 221 6.98 0.22 -12.91
N MET A 222 6.34 -0.74 -12.23
CA MET A 222 5.12 -0.54 -11.46
C MET A 222 5.36 0.38 -10.25
N GLU A 223 6.42 0.16 -9.47
CA GLU A 223 6.80 1.03 -8.34
C GLU A 223 7.09 2.46 -8.81
N ASN A 224 7.82 2.60 -9.92
CA ASN A 224 8.10 3.91 -10.52
C ASN A 224 6.85 4.58 -11.11
N ALA A 225 5.87 3.80 -11.59
CA ALA A 225 4.59 4.27 -12.10
C ALA A 225 3.63 4.69 -10.97
N ILE A 226 3.52 3.90 -9.89
CA ILE A 226 2.64 4.18 -8.74
C ILE A 226 3.16 5.37 -7.94
N SER A 227 4.48 5.51 -7.81
CA SER A 227 5.10 6.75 -7.30
C SER A 227 4.62 8.01 -8.06
N ARG A 228 4.08 7.89 -9.30
CA ARG A 228 3.55 9.04 -10.08
C ARG A 228 2.23 9.55 -9.56
N HIS A 229 1.58 8.79 -8.70
CA HIS A 229 0.49 9.24 -7.90
C HIS A 229 1.03 9.91 -6.64
N ARG A 230 0.70 11.18 -6.44
CA ARG A 230 0.90 11.84 -5.15
C ARG A 230 -0.28 11.46 -4.25
N PRO A 231 -0.07 10.77 -3.12
CA PRO A 231 -0.97 10.94 -1.99
C PRO A 231 -0.88 12.40 -1.54
N LEU A 232 -2.02 13.00 -1.24
CA LEU A 232 -2.09 14.34 -0.67
C LEU A 232 -1.48 14.32 0.75
N GLU A 233 -0.73 15.36 1.10
CA GLU A 233 -0.15 15.55 2.44
C GLU A 233 -1.26 15.70 3.48
N THR A 234 -1.54 14.66 4.28
CA THR A 234 -2.13 14.84 5.62
C THR A 234 -1.83 13.64 6.52
N TYR A 235 -0.59 13.55 7.01
CA TYR A 235 -0.27 12.72 8.18
C TYR A 235 0.19 13.64 9.31
N ASP A 236 -0.68 13.83 10.30
CA ASP A 236 -0.35 13.83 11.73
C ASP A 236 -1.59 14.23 12.55
N GLN A 237 -2.60 13.36 12.68
CA GLN A 237 -3.65 13.52 13.69
C GLN A 237 -4.15 12.16 14.19
N SER A 238 -3.90 11.90 15.50
CA SER A 238 -4.28 10.78 16.38
C SER A 238 -5.42 9.82 15.97
N GLU A 239 -5.36 8.59 16.51
CA GLU A 239 -6.33 7.46 16.50
C GLU A 239 -7.83 7.79 16.79
N SER A 240 -8.20 9.06 16.97
CA SER A 240 -9.55 9.49 17.32
C SER A 240 -10.52 9.65 16.13
N TYR A 241 -10.05 9.54 14.88
CA TYR A 241 -10.84 9.84 13.67
C TYR A 241 -10.98 8.67 12.67
N LEU A 242 -11.43 7.52 13.16
CA LEU A 242 -11.75 6.32 12.35
C LEU A 242 -13.17 6.37 11.76
N LEU A 243 -13.37 5.81 10.56
CA LEU A 243 -14.66 5.75 9.85
C LEU A 243 -15.73 4.95 10.61
N SER A 244 -15.36 3.79 11.17
CA SER A 244 -16.22 2.95 12.00
C SER A 244 -16.71 3.69 13.24
N ARG A 245 -15.79 4.36 13.94
CA ARG A 245 -16.10 5.18 15.11
C ARG A 245 -17.04 6.34 14.79
N ALA A 246 -16.90 6.96 13.62
CA ALA A 246 -17.79 8.03 13.18
C ALA A 246 -19.20 7.51 12.85
N ALA A 247 -19.31 6.35 12.21
CA ALA A 247 -20.58 5.68 11.93
C ALA A 247 -21.28 5.22 13.21
N ASP A 248 -20.53 4.60 14.13
CA ASP A 248 -21.04 4.19 15.46
C ASP A 248 -21.47 5.40 16.28
N ARG A 249 -20.70 6.50 16.24
CA ARG A 249 -21.07 7.76 16.89
C ARG A 249 -22.37 8.33 16.31
N TYR A 250 -22.54 8.28 14.99
CA TYR A 250 -23.75 8.73 14.34
C TYR A 250 -24.96 7.89 14.77
N ALA A 251 -24.80 6.58 14.95
CA ALA A 251 -25.87 5.66 15.33
C ALA A 251 -26.21 5.66 16.82
N THR A 252 -25.20 5.73 17.70
CA THR A 252 -25.36 5.56 19.16
C THR A 252 -25.53 6.88 19.91
N GLY A 253 -25.15 8.01 19.30
CA GLY A 253 -25.25 9.31 19.94
C GLY A 253 -24.13 9.58 20.96
N LEU A 254 -24.37 10.51 21.89
CA LEU A 254 -23.48 10.81 23.00
C LEU A 254 -23.67 9.76 24.09
N THR A 255 -22.58 9.12 24.53
CA THR A 255 -22.61 8.12 25.61
C THR A 255 -22.24 8.68 26.99
N GLY A 256 -21.96 9.98 27.07
CA GLY A 256 -21.57 10.67 28.30
C GLY A 256 -21.15 12.12 28.08
N PRO A 257 -20.95 12.88 29.16
CA PRO A 257 -20.58 14.30 29.10
C PRO A 257 -19.18 14.54 28.51
N GLY A 258 -18.97 15.73 27.95
CA GLY A 258 -17.66 16.15 27.40
C GLY A 258 -17.32 15.62 25.99
N GLN A 259 -18.27 14.96 25.32
CA GLN A 259 -18.04 14.33 24.01
C GLN A 259 -18.57 15.13 22.81
N ARG A 260 -19.31 16.22 23.04
CA ARG A 260 -20.01 17.01 22.00
C ARG A 260 -19.08 17.51 20.91
N HIS A 261 -18.11 18.35 21.26
CA HIS A 261 -17.18 18.98 20.31
C HIS A 261 -16.42 17.94 19.46
N LYS A 262 -15.91 16.88 20.11
CA LYS A 262 -15.24 15.77 19.40
C LYS A 262 -16.19 15.02 18.45
N SER A 263 -17.47 14.89 18.82
CA SER A 263 -18.48 14.26 17.97
C SER A 263 -18.81 15.12 16.75
N PHE A 264 -18.92 16.45 16.92
CA PHE A 264 -19.13 17.37 15.80
C PHE A 264 -17.97 17.33 14.80
N LEU A 265 -16.73 17.37 15.27
CA LEU A 265 -15.55 17.22 14.41
C LEU A 265 -15.52 15.86 13.69
N LEU A 266 -15.80 14.77 14.40
CA LEU A 266 -15.80 13.42 13.84
C LEU A 266 -16.89 13.24 12.77
N LEU A 267 -18.11 13.72 13.03
CA LEU A 267 -19.21 13.66 12.07
C LEU A 267 -19.01 14.62 10.90
N ALA A 268 -18.48 15.82 11.12
CA ALA A 268 -18.15 16.74 10.04
C ALA A 268 -17.11 16.13 9.08
N ARG A 269 -16.09 15.44 9.61
CA ARG A 269 -15.12 14.68 8.80
C ARG A 269 -15.77 13.50 8.09
N LEU A 270 -16.73 12.80 8.71
CA LEU A 270 -17.52 11.76 8.04
C LEU A 270 -18.25 12.31 6.83
N PHE A 271 -18.93 13.43 6.99
CA PHE A 271 -19.68 14.06 5.91
C PHE A 271 -18.74 14.60 4.81
N ASN A 272 -17.63 15.24 5.18
CA ASN A 272 -16.64 15.72 4.21
C ASN A 272 -15.99 14.56 3.43
N HIS A 273 -15.61 13.47 4.13
CA HIS A 273 -15.10 12.24 3.52
C HIS A 273 -16.08 11.61 2.52
N ASN A 274 -17.38 11.70 2.80
CA ASN A 274 -18.44 11.21 1.89
C ASN A 274 -18.84 12.22 0.79
N GLY A 275 -18.14 13.35 0.68
CA GLY A 275 -18.41 14.39 -0.32
C GLY A 275 -19.74 15.11 -0.13
N VAL A 276 -20.26 15.14 1.10
CA VAL A 276 -21.49 15.88 1.43
C VAL A 276 -21.20 17.37 1.44
N GLU A 277 -22.15 18.19 0.98
CA GLU A 277 -21.96 19.64 0.95
C GLU A 277 -21.88 20.20 2.39
N ARG A 278 -21.01 21.19 2.64
CA ARG A 278 -20.81 21.84 3.95
C ARG A 278 -22.11 22.14 4.68
N ARG A 279 -23.08 22.74 3.98
CA ARG A 279 -24.38 23.10 4.56
C ARG A 279 -25.24 21.88 4.90
N GLU A 280 -25.18 20.83 4.10
CA GLU A 280 -25.90 19.56 4.35
C GLU A 280 -25.28 18.80 5.53
N ALA A 281 -23.96 18.84 5.69
CA ALA A 281 -23.28 18.29 6.86
C ALA A 281 -23.72 19.00 8.15
N HIS A 282 -23.80 20.33 8.12
CA HIS A 282 -24.30 21.10 9.25
C HIS A 282 -25.75 20.73 9.62
N GLU A 283 -26.65 20.63 8.64
CA GLU A 283 -28.05 20.23 8.84
C GLU A 283 -28.15 18.82 9.44
N ALA A 284 -27.41 17.85 8.89
CA ALA A 284 -27.44 16.46 9.34
C ALA A 284 -26.89 16.29 10.77
N ILE A 285 -25.86 17.06 11.15
CA ILE A 285 -25.33 17.04 12.52
C ILE A 285 -26.26 17.78 13.48
N THR A 286 -26.97 18.82 13.02
CA THR A 286 -28.00 19.51 13.82
C THR A 286 -29.15 18.57 14.16
N GLU A 287 -29.64 17.83 13.17
CA GLU A 287 -30.66 16.80 13.37
C GLU A 287 -30.14 15.68 14.27
N TRP A 288 -28.90 15.24 14.07
CA TRP A 288 -28.24 14.27 14.95
C TRP A 288 -28.21 14.76 16.41
N PHE A 289 -27.88 16.04 16.63
CA PHE A 289 -27.78 16.61 17.96
C PHE A 289 -29.14 16.76 18.66
N ALA A 290 -30.22 16.93 17.90
CA ALA A 290 -31.57 17.16 18.43
C ALA A 290 -32.17 15.98 19.20
N TRP A 291 -31.68 14.75 19.01
CA TRP A 291 -32.14 13.55 19.73
C TRP A 291 -31.16 13.07 20.80
N GLN A 292 -30.13 13.86 21.13
CA GLN A 292 -29.16 13.51 22.17
C GLN A 292 -29.71 13.78 23.56
N ASN A 293 -29.29 12.98 24.57
CA ASN A 293 -29.72 13.17 25.94
C ASN A 293 -29.17 14.51 26.51
N PRO A 294 -30.03 15.45 26.94
CA PRO A 294 -29.62 16.73 27.54
C PRO A 294 -28.69 16.59 28.75
N GLU A 295 -28.72 15.47 29.48
CA GLU A 295 -27.81 15.21 30.61
C GLU A 295 -26.34 15.07 30.18
N HIS A 296 -26.08 14.87 28.88
CA HIS A 296 -24.73 14.74 28.35
C HIS A 296 -24.12 16.07 27.89
N TYR A 297 -24.85 17.19 28.01
CA TYR A 297 -24.34 18.52 27.69
C TYR A 297 -25.02 19.61 28.53
N GLY A 298 -24.23 20.36 29.32
CA GLY A 298 -24.73 21.43 30.20
C GLY A 298 -24.73 22.84 29.59
N THR A 299 -24.51 22.96 28.29
CA THR A 299 -24.29 24.24 27.57
C THR A 299 -25.55 24.70 26.86
N SER A 300 -25.74 26.00 26.66
CA SER A 300 -26.97 26.52 26.05
C SER A 300 -27.12 26.06 24.59
N SER A 301 -28.36 26.00 24.10
CA SER A 301 -28.63 25.60 22.70
C SER A 301 -27.99 26.53 21.67
N ALA A 302 -27.84 27.82 22.00
CA ALA A 302 -27.18 28.79 21.14
C ALA A 302 -25.66 28.53 21.04
N GLU A 303 -25.00 28.22 22.15
CA GLU A 303 -23.57 27.89 22.18
C GLU A 303 -23.30 26.55 21.46
N CYS A 304 -24.20 25.58 21.58
CA CYS A 304 -24.07 24.31 20.86
C CYS A 304 -24.19 24.49 19.34
N ALA A 305 -25.09 25.36 18.88
CA ALA A 305 -25.25 25.67 17.46
C ALA A 305 -24.02 26.41 16.90
N GLN A 306 -23.44 27.32 17.68
CA GLN A 306 -22.20 28.01 17.30
C GLN A 306 -21.01 27.04 17.23
N ASP A 307 -20.82 26.18 18.24
CA ASP A 307 -19.76 25.16 18.27
C ASP A 307 -19.86 24.19 17.07
N LEU A 308 -21.09 23.81 16.69
CA LEU A 308 -21.32 23.00 15.49
C LEU A 308 -20.88 23.71 14.21
N GLN A 309 -21.29 24.97 14.04
CA GLN A 309 -20.92 25.78 12.88
C GLN A 309 -19.39 25.91 12.77
N GLU A 310 -18.72 26.24 13.88
CA GLU A 310 -17.25 26.35 13.94
C GLU A 310 -16.54 25.03 13.62
N CYS A 311 -17.07 23.90 14.10
CA CYS A 311 -16.53 22.57 13.80
C CYS A 311 -16.66 22.19 12.30
N VAL A 312 -17.82 22.48 11.70
CA VAL A 312 -18.06 22.19 10.28
C VAL A 312 -17.18 23.09 9.41
N ASP A 313 -17.12 24.38 9.68
CA ASP A 313 -16.26 25.29 8.92
C ASP A 313 -14.79 24.91 9.04
N TYR A 314 -14.30 24.60 10.25
CA TYR A 314 -12.93 24.14 10.46
C TYR A 314 -12.57 22.89 9.62
N VAL A 315 -13.48 21.91 9.53
CA VAL A 315 -13.26 20.69 8.76
C VAL A 315 -13.25 20.95 7.26
N TYR A 316 -14.20 21.74 6.75
CA TYR A 316 -14.35 21.97 5.32
C TYR A 316 -13.37 23.01 4.77
N ASP A 317 -12.95 24.00 5.57
CA ASP A 317 -11.93 24.99 5.16
C ASP A 317 -10.54 24.35 5.05
N ARG A 318 -10.30 23.26 5.79
CA ARG A 318 -9.03 22.53 5.82
C ARG A 318 -9.08 21.18 5.11
N ASP A 319 -10.20 20.88 4.45
CA ASP A 319 -10.47 19.62 3.75
C ASP A 319 -10.13 18.34 4.56
N LEU A 320 -10.53 18.33 5.84
CA LEU A 320 -10.23 17.21 6.73
C LEU A 320 -11.18 16.04 6.47
N THR A 321 -10.65 14.84 6.27
CA THR A 321 -11.44 13.61 6.03
C THR A 321 -11.11 12.53 7.07
N LEU A 322 -11.83 11.40 7.06
CA LEU A 322 -11.59 10.28 7.98
C LEU A 322 -10.51 9.33 7.46
N MET A 323 -9.79 8.70 8.39
CA MET A 323 -8.84 7.63 8.05
C MET A 323 -9.58 6.37 7.60
N GLN A 324 -9.06 5.77 6.54
CA GLN A 324 -9.58 4.57 5.90
C GLN A 324 -9.25 3.34 6.78
N GLU A 325 -10.25 2.55 7.17
CA GLU A 325 -9.96 1.17 7.59
C GLU A 325 -9.52 0.38 6.35
N GLN A 326 -8.32 -0.21 6.39
CA GLN A 326 -8.02 -1.36 5.55
C GLN A 326 -8.88 -2.53 6.07
N ARG A 327 -10.12 -2.63 5.58
CA ARG A 327 -10.89 -3.86 5.67
C ARG A 327 -10.45 -4.76 4.53
N ASP A 328 -10.04 -5.97 4.87
CA ASP A 328 -9.86 -7.05 3.90
C ASP A 328 -11.19 -7.31 3.22
N ILE A 329 -11.32 -6.88 1.96
CA ILE A 329 -12.51 -7.15 1.16
C ILE A 329 -12.35 -8.55 0.61
N THR A 330 -13.22 -9.46 1.04
CA THR A 330 -13.28 -10.79 0.47
C THR A 330 -14.32 -10.86 -0.64
N VAL A 331 -13.90 -11.47 -1.74
CA VAL A 331 -14.76 -11.82 -2.88
C VAL A 331 -14.79 -13.34 -3.00
N SER A 332 -15.98 -13.93 -3.06
CA SER A 332 -16.13 -15.38 -3.21
C SER A 332 -16.07 -15.82 -4.68
N PHE A 333 -15.71 -17.08 -4.91
CA PHE A 333 -15.74 -17.70 -6.24
C PHE A 333 -17.11 -17.54 -6.91
N ALA A 334 -18.20 -17.76 -6.16
CA ALA A 334 -19.57 -17.68 -6.68
C ALA A 334 -19.92 -16.27 -7.19
N GLU A 335 -19.40 -15.22 -6.54
CA GLU A 335 -19.61 -13.83 -6.96
C GLU A 335 -18.87 -13.52 -8.27
N ILE A 336 -17.64 -14.01 -8.42
CA ILE A 336 -16.85 -13.84 -9.65
C ILE A 336 -17.37 -14.70 -10.79
N ASP A 337 -17.72 -15.97 -10.54
CA ASP A 337 -18.33 -16.86 -11.53
C ASP A 337 -19.66 -16.28 -12.06
N ALA A 338 -20.48 -15.71 -11.17
CA ALA A 338 -21.71 -15.02 -11.58
C ALA A 338 -21.41 -13.83 -12.50
N ILE A 339 -20.40 -13.00 -12.19
CA ILE A 339 -19.98 -11.91 -13.07
C ILE A 339 -19.48 -12.46 -14.41
N MET A 340 -18.67 -13.51 -14.40
CA MET A 340 -18.06 -14.07 -15.61
C MET A 340 -19.08 -14.68 -16.57
N ARG A 341 -20.06 -15.43 -16.04
CA ARG A 341 -21.10 -16.10 -16.84
C ARG A 341 -22.22 -15.17 -17.27
N ARG A 342 -22.61 -14.20 -16.43
CA ARG A 342 -23.77 -13.33 -16.67
C ARG A 342 -23.41 -12.01 -17.35
N CYS A 343 -22.14 -11.60 -17.36
CA CYS A 343 -21.66 -10.41 -18.09
C CYS A 343 -20.89 -10.79 -19.36
N PRO A 344 -21.50 -10.77 -20.56
CA PRO A 344 -20.79 -11.11 -21.79
C PRO A 344 -19.73 -10.07 -22.19
N GLN A 345 -19.92 -8.79 -21.90
CA GLN A 345 -19.02 -7.72 -22.36
C GLN A 345 -17.93 -7.36 -21.34
N LYS A 346 -16.73 -7.00 -21.81
CA LYS A 346 -15.60 -6.56 -20.97
C LYS A 346 -15.99 -5.42 -20.02
N ASN A 347 -16.69 -4.41 -20.53
CA ASN A 347 -17.07 -3.24 -19.71
C ASN A 347 -18.15 -3.58 -18.68
N GLN A 348 -18.98 -4.60 -18.94
CA GLN A 348 -19.98 -5.09 -17.97
C GLN A 348 -19.30 -5.82 -16.83
N LYS A 349 -18.33 -6.67 -17.15
CA LYS A 349 -17.49 -7.37 -16.18
C LYS A 349 -16.75 -6.40 -15.25
N ALA A 350 -16.08 -5.40 -15.83
CA ALA A 350 -15.37 -4.37 -15.06
C ALA A 350 -16.29 -3.54 -14.17
N LEU A 351 -17.45 -3.11 -14.69
CA LEU A 351 -18.42 -2.35 -13.92
C LEU A 351 -19.06 -3.17 -12.79
N ALA A 352 -19.42 -4.43 -13.07
CA ALA A 352 -20.00 -5.33 -12.07
C ALA A 352 -19.01 -5.64 -10.95
N TYR A 353 -17.74 -5.84 -11.28
CA TYR A 353 -16.67 -6.01 -10.29
C TYR A 353 -16.48 -4.75 -9.44
N ALA A 354 -16.37 -3.57 -10.06
CA ALA A 354 -16.24 -2.31 -9.34
C ALA A 354 -17.42 -2.07 -8.37
N MET A 355 -18.65 -2.35 -8.80
CA MET A 355 -19.84 -2.23 -7.95
C MET A 355 -19.90 -3.30 -6.85
N LEU A 356 -19.39 -4.52 -7.10
CA LEU A 356 -19.26 -5.55 -6.08
C LEU A 356 -18.30 -5.11 -4.97
N ILE A 357 -17.08 -4.69 -5.32
CA ILE A 357 -16.08 -4.20 -4.36
C ILE A 357 -16.63 -3.02 -3.57
N HIS A 358 -17.29 -2.08 -4.26
CA HIS A 358 -17.92 -0.93 -3.62
C HIS A 358 -19.07 -1.36 -2.68
N SER A 359 -19.87 -2.36 -3.06
CA SER A 359 -20.92 -2.88 -2.18
C SER A 359 -20.35 -3.57 -0.93
N LYS A 360 -19.31 -4.39 -1.06
CA LYS A 360 -18.65 -5.05 0.08
C LYS A 360 -18.05 -4.05 1.06
N ARG A 361 -17.61 -2.90 0.52
CA ARG A 361 -16.99 -1.82 1.28
C ARG A 361 -18.01 -0.88 1.94
N TRP A 362 -19.15 -0.61 1.28
CA TRP A 362 -20.05 0.51 1.65
C TRP A 362 -21.53 0.14 1.77
N ALA A 363 -21.93 -1.13 1.55
CA ALA A 363 -23.32 -1.53 1.67
C ALA A 363 -23.81 -1.49 3.12
N ARG A 364 -25.05 -1.03 3.29
CA ARG A 364 -25.78 -1.08 4.55
C ARG A 364 -26.13 -2.53 4.90
N GLY A 365 -26.61 -2.78 6.12
CA GLY A 365 -27.05 -4.12 6.55
C GLY A 365 -28.14 -4.77 5.69
N ASN A 366 -28.82 -4.01 4.82
CA ASN A 366 -29.78 -4.51 3.84
C ASN A 366 -29.17 -4.74 2.42
N GLY A 367 -27.85 -4.61 2.26
CA GLY A 367 -27.14 -4.77 0.99
C GLY A 367 -27.17 -3.57 0.05
N ALA A 368 -27.82 -2.46 0.42
CA ALA A 368 -27.90 -1.26 -0.41
C ALA A 368 -26.70 -0.32 -0.21
N PHE A 369 -26.17 0.23 -1.31
CA PHE A 369 -25.02 1.14 -1.30
C PHE A 369 -25.25 2.35 -2.23
N TYR A 370 -24.55 3.45 -1.95
CA TYR A 370 -24.61 4.68 -2.74
C TYR A 370 -23.44 4.75 -3.71
N MET A 371 -23.71 5.16 -4.95
CA MET A 371 -22.65 5.45 -5.93
C MET A 371 -23.13 6.49 -6.94
N SER A 372 -22.38 7.59 -7.10
CA SER A 372 -22.66 8.60 -8.11
C SER A 372 -22.18 8.15 -9.50
N TYR A 373 -22.68 8.79 -10.57
CA TYR A 373 -22.19 8.50 -11.92
C TYR A 373 -20.72 8.84 -12.12
N ALA A 374 -20.21 9.87 -11.41
CA ALA A 374 -18.81 10.24 -11.43
C ALA A 374 -17.94 9.12 -10.84
N GLN A 375 -18.36 8.59 -9.67
CA GLN A 375 -17.69 7.45 -9.01
C GLN A 375 -17.75 6.18 -9.87
N ILE A 376 -18.89 5.90 -10.52
CA ILE A 376 -19.02 4.75 -11.42
C ILE A 376 -18.06 4.87 -12.61
N LYS A 377 -17.95 6.05 -13.21
CA LYS A 377 -17.04 6.33 -14.32
C LYS A 377 -15.58 6.09 -13.91
N GLU A 378 -15.20 6.62 -12.75
CA GLU A 378 -13.83 6.53 -12.23
C GLU A 378 -13.46 5.08 -11.86
N ALA A 379 -14.30 4.41 -11.07
CA ALA A 379 -14.04 3.06 -10.61
C ALA A 379 -14.03 2.01 -11.75
N ALA A 380 -14.81 2.22 -12.80
CA ALA A 380 -14.89 1.30 -13.94
C ALA A 380 -14.01 1.74 -15.14
N GLY A 381 -13.32 2.89 -15.03
CA GLY A 381 -12.40 3.39 -16.07
C GLY A 381 -13.06 3.68 -17.43
N MET A 382 -14.31 4.15 -17.46
CA MET A 382 -15.06 4.34 -18.72
C MET A 382 -15.85 5.65 -18.77
N ASP A 383 -16.22 6.11 -19.97
CA ASP A 383 -17.01 7.33 -20.12
C ASP A 383 -18.42 7.20 -19.51
N GLU A 384 -19.01 8.33 -19.09
CA GLU A 384 -20.29 8.34 -18.37
C GLU A 384 -21.46 7.77 -19.20
N LYS A 385 -21.45 7.98 -20.53
CA LYS A 385 -22.51 7.47 -21.42
C LYS A 385 -22.41 5.94 -21.53
N THR A 386 -21.20 5.41 -21.64
CA THR A 386 -20.95 3.97 -21.62
C THR A 386 -21.28 3.37 -20.26
N ALA A 387 -20.87 4.00 -19.15
CA ALA A 387 -21.20 3.56 -17.79
C ALA A 387 -22.72 3.43 -17.58
N ARG A 388 -23.50 4.44 -18.00
CA ARG A 388 -24.97 4.40 -17.93
C ARG A 388 -25.57 3.25 -18.72
N ARG A 389 -25.13 3.06 -19.97
CA ARG A 389 -25.61 1.96 -20.82
C ARG A 389 -25.26 0.58 -20.23
N GLN A 390 -24.05 0.43 -19.69
CA GLN A 390 -23.65 -0.85 -19.10
C GLN A 390 -24.37 -1.12 -17.78
N LEU A 391 -24.60 -0.10 -16.97
CA LEU A 391 -25.43 -0.21 -15.77
C LEU A 391 -26.86 -0.67 -16.10
N ASP A 392 -27.50 -0.07 -17.11
CA ASP A 392 -28.84 -0.49 -17.54
C ASP A 392 -28.83 -1.96 -18.00
N SER A 393 -27.75 -2.41 -18.66
CA SER A 393 -27.58 -3.83 -19.00
C SER A 393 -27.36 -4.74 -17.79
N LEU A 394 -26.62 -4.30 -16.77
CA LEU A 394 -26.42 -5.08 -15.53
C LEU A 394 -27.71 -5.25 -14.74
N VAL A 395 -28.60 -4.25 -14.80
CA VAL A 395 -29.94 -4.32 -14.23
C VAL A 395 -30.81 -5.33 -14.97
N GLN A 396 -30.79 -5.30 -16.31
CA GLN A 396 -31.52 -6.28 -17.12
C GLN A 396 -31.01 -7.71 -16.91
N SER A 397 -29.71 -7.91 -16.71
CA SER A 397 -29.11 -9.21 -16.42
C SER A 397 -29.30 -9.67 -14.96
N GLY A 398 -29.98 -8.87 -14.12
CA GLY A 398 -30.26 -9.23 -12.73
C GLY A 398 -29.01 -9.31 -11.83
N ILE A 399 -27.96 -8.56 -12.15
CA ILE A 399 -26.72 -8.49 -11.33
C ILE A 399 -26.80 -7.34 -10.33
N VAL A 400 -27.45 -6.24 -10.73
CA VAL A 400 -27.62 -5.03 -9.93
C VAL A 400 -29.09 -4.65 -9.90
N GLU A 401 -29.60 -4.27 -8.74
CA GLU A 401 -30.91 -3.62 -8.58
C GLU A 401 -30.71 -2.12 -8.39
N VAL A 402 -31.56 -1.31 -9.03
CA VAL A 402 -31.64 0.14 -8.76
C VAL A 402 -32.69 0.39 -7.70
N VAL A 403 -32.23 0.65 -6.47
CA VAL A 403 -33.11 0.92 -5.31
C VAL A 403 -33.68 2.34 -5.39
N ALA A 404 -32.89 3.31 -5.86
CA ALA A 404 -33.35 4.68 -6.14
C ALA A 404 -32.45 5.37 -7.18
N ARG A 405 -33.03 6.10 -8.14
CA ARG A 405 -32.28 6.80 -9.19
C ARG A 405 -32.90 8.15 -9.53
N ASN A 406 -32.05 9.13 -9.84
CA ASN A 406 -32.44 10.47 -10.31
C ASN A 406 -33.46 11.20 -9.41
N GLN A 407 -33.43 10.96 -8.09
CA GLN A 407 -34.34 11.68 -7.20
C GLN A 407 -33.97 13.17 -7.18
N LEU A 408 -34.93 14.01 -7.57
CA LEU A 408 -34.80 15.45 -7.54
C LEU A 408 -35.41 15.97 -6.24
N VAL A 409 -34.64 16.76 -5.50
CA VAL A 409 -35.15 17.52 -4.36
C VAL A 409 -35.35 18.96 -4.80
N GLU A 410 -36.57 19.45 -4.69
CA GLU A 410 -36.87 20.86 -4.91
C GLU A 410 -36.52 21.64 -3.64
N LYS A 411 -35.53 22.52 -3.76
CA LYS A 411 -35.08 23.34 -2.65
C LYS A 411 -35.60 24.76 -2.84
N ARG A 412 -36.49 25.20 -1.94
CA ARG A 412 -36.87 26.61 -1.82
C ARG A 412 -35.92 27.29 -0.84
N PRO A 413 -35.25 28.40 -1.22
CA PRO A 413 -34.51 29.20 -0.26
C PRO A 413 -35.49 29.77 0.79
N LYS A 414 -35.24 29.53 2.08
CA LYS A 414 -36.00 30.21 3.15
C LYS A 414 -35.70 31.71 3.08
N GLY A 415 -36.72 32.53 2.85
CA GLY A 415 -36.64 34.00 2.86
C GLY A 415 -36.63 34.70 1.49
N SER A 416 -36.64 33.97 0.37
CA SER A 416 -36.72 34.61 -0.96
C SER A 416 -38.16 34.72 -1.47
N GLN A 417 -38.65 35.93 -1.73
CA GLN A 417 -39.92 36.15 -2.44
C GLN A 417 -39.87 35.78 -3.94
N ARG A 418 -38.68 35.41 -4.47
CA ARG A 418 -38.53 34.97 -5.86
C ARG A 418 -38.57 33.45 -5.97
N PRO A 419 -39.27 32.88 -6.97
CA PRO A 419 -39.46 31.45 -7.13
C PRO A 419 -38.26 30.79 -7.82
N SER A 420 -37.03 30.96 -7.31
CA SER A 420 -35.89 30.18 -7.84
C SER A 420 -35.84 28.83 -7.12
N VAL A 421 -36.42 27.81 -7.74
CA VAL A 421 -36.33 26.42 -7.28
C VAL A 421 -35.01 25.84 -7.78
N THR A 422 -34.09 25.55 -6.86
CA THR A 422 -32.87 24.80 -7.20
C THR A 422 -33.18 23.31 -7.09
N LYS A 423 -33.08 22.60 -8.22
CA LYS A 423 -33.30 21.14 -8.27
C LYS A 423 -31.97 20.43 -8.05
N ILE A 424 -31.83 19.72 -6.93
CA ILE A 424 -30.61 18.95 -6.61
C ILE A 424 -30.89 17.46 -6.84
N LYS A 425 -29.94 16.75 -7.48
CA LYS A 425 -30.04 15.31 -7.73
C LYS A 425 -29.38 14.54 -6.58
N LYS A 426 -30.14 13.68 -5.89
CA LYS A 426 -29.57 12.74 -4.91
C LYS A 426 -28.69 11.69 -5.61
N PRO A 427 -27.67 11.14 -4.91
CA PRO A 427 -26.92 9.98 -5.38
C PRO A 427 -27.84 8.78 -5.64
N ASN A 428 -27.48 7.96 -6.61
CA ASN A 428 -28.22 6.75 -6.90
C ASN A 428 -27.89 5.67 -5.86
N VAL A 429 -28.89 4.84 -5.58
CA VAL A 429 -28.80 3.72 -4.62
C VAL A 429 -28.95 2.42 -5.39
N TYR A 430 -28.04 1.49 -5.14
CA TYR A 430 -27.99 0.20 -5.81
C TYR A 430 -27.87 -0.94 -4.80
N ARG A 431 -28.13 -2.16 -5.26
CA ARG A 431 -27.92 -3.40 -4.51
C ARG A 431 -27.37 -4.48 -5.44
N MET A 432 -26.38 -5.24 -4.98
CA MET A 432 -25.89 -6.40 -5.71
C MET A 432 -26.83 -7.59 -5.51
N LEU A 433 -27.17 -8.30 -6.57
CA LEU A 433 -28.06 -9.47 -6.55
C LEU A 433 -27.30 -10.81 -6.68
N ILE A 434 -25.98 -10.77 -6.56
CA ILE A 434 -25.11 -11.96 -6.58
C ILE A 434 -24.90 -12.48 -5.16
N SER A 435 -25.09 -13.79 -4.98
CA SER A 435 -25.03 -14.47 -3.69
C SER A 435 -23.62 -14.97 -3.38
N CYS A 436 -23.20 -14.84 -2.11
CA CYS A 436 -21.99 -15.48 -1.59
C CYS A 436 -22.19 -17.00 -1.50
N GLY A 437 -21.26 -17.79 -2.01
CA GLY A 437 -21.24 -19.26 -1.87
C GLY A 437 -20.18 -19.71 -0.85
N GLU A 438 -20.27 -20.96 -0.38
CA GLU A 438 -19.33 -21.55 0.60
C GLU A 438 -17.93 -21.87 0.06
N SER A 439 -17.69 -21.61 -1.23
CA SER A 439 -16.44 -21.91 -1.93
C SER A 439 -15.51 -20.69 -1.97
N GLY A 440 -14.27 -20.86 -1.47
CA GLY A 440 -13.06 -20.05 -1.72
C GLY A 440 -13.22 -18.52 -1.73
N THR A 441 -12.53 -17.81 -0.83
CA THR A 441 -12.52 -16.33 -0.79
C THR A 441 -11.19 -15.75 -1.22
N PHE A 442 -11.23 -14.78 -2.12
CA PHE A 442 -10.11 -13.94 -2.52
C PHE A 442 -10.11 -12.65 -1.71
N ILE A 443 -9.02 -12.35 -1.01
CA ILE A 443 -8.84 -11.08 -0.29
C ILE A 443 -8.28 -10.07 -1.28
N VAL A 444 -9.03 -9.00 -1.56
CA VAL A 444 -8.63 -7.95 -2.49
C VAL A 444 -7.64 -7.01 -1.80
N LYS A 445 -6.35 -7.12 -2.14
CA LYS A 445 -5.30 -6.21 -1.65
C LYS A 445 -5.26 -4.92 -2.48
N GLU A 446 -4.60 -3.90 -1.95
CA GLU A 446 -4.45 -2.61 -2.62
C GLU A 446 -3.64 -2.74 -3.91
N GLY A 447 -4.22 -2.35 -5.05
CA GLY A 447 -3.63 -2.51 -6.37
C GLY A 447 -4.07 -3.76 -7.15
N GLU A 448 -4.71 -4.73 -6.48
CA GLU A 448 -5.26 -5.92 -7.13
C GLU A 448 -6.62 -5.62 -7.77
N GLY A 449 -6.74 -5.97 -9.06
CA GLY A 449 -7.92 -5.73 -9.87
C GLY A 449 -8.67 -7.02 -10.18
N MET A 450 -9.46 -6.95 -11.25
CA MET A 450 -10.26 -8.08 -11.71
C MET A 450 -9.40 -9.22 -12.25
N ALA A 451 -8.20 -8.93 -12.78
CA ALA A 451 -7.35 -9.93 -13.42
C ALA A 451 -6.74 -10.90 -12.39
N GLU A 452 -6.24 -10.35 -11.29
CA GLU A 452 -5.64 -11.07 -10.16
C GLU A 452 -6.69 -11.93 -9.47
N CYS A 453 -7.88 -11.39 -9.27
CA CYS A 453 -9.02 -12.13 -8.74
C CYS A 453 -9.43 -13.31 -9.65
N LEU A 454 -9.36 -13.14 -10.98
CA LEU A 454 -9.65 -14.22 -11.93
C LEU A 454 -8.56 -15.29 -11.97
N GLN A 455 -7.29 -14.91 -11.86
CA GLN A 455 -6.16 -15.86 -11.80
C GLN A 455 -6.12 -16.65 -10.50
N HIS A 456 -6.67 -16.11 -9.42
CA HIS A 456 -6.83 -16.83 -8.16
C HIS A 456 -7.86 -17.97 -8.27
N PHE A 457 -8.92 -17.76 -9.04
CA PHE A 457 -10.07 -18.67 -9.09
C PHE A 457 -10.10 -19.63 -10.28
N TYR A 458 -9.38 -19.33 -11.35
CA TYR A 458 -9.42 -20.10 -12.60
C TYR A 458 -8.01 -20.30 -13.15
N ASP A 459 -7.79 -21.47 -13.74
CA ASP A 459 -6.56 -21.70 -14.49
C ASP A 459 -6.55 -20.95 -15.85
N THR A 460 -5.37 -20.84 -16.47
CA THR A 460 -5.22 -20.13 -17.74
C THR A 460 -5.99 -20.80 -18.90
N GLY A 461 -6.16 -22.13 -18.86
CA GLY A 461 -6.92 -22.88 -19.85
C GLY A 461 -8.42 -22.62 -19.74
N GLU A 462 -8.95 -22.64 -18.52
CA GLU A 462 -10.33 -22.30 -18.18
C GLU A 462 -10.64 -20.87 -18.62
N LEU A 463 -9.79 -19.90 -18.26
CA LEU A 463 -9.96 -18.50 -18.66
C LEU A 463 -9.94 -18.32 -20.19
N ARG A 464 -9.10 -19.06 -20.93
CA ARG A 464 -9.08 -19.05 -22.41
C ARG A 464 -10.35 -19.64 -23.02
N SER A 465 -10.98 -20.59 -22.34
CA SER A 465 -12.24 -21.20 -22.79
C SER A 465 -13.46 -20.32 -22.51
N MET A 466 -13.45 -19.61 -21.37
CA MET A 466 -14.58 -18.78 -20.92
C MET A 466 -14.57 -17.36 -21.49
N LEU A 467 -13.40 -16.81 -21.83
CA LEU A 467 -13.25 -15.46 -22.36
C LEU A 467 -13.00 -15.47 -23.87
N PRO A 468 -13.70 -14.63 -24.65
CA PRO A 468 -13.31 -14.37 -26.03
C PRO A 468 -11.85 -13.94 -26.11
N ARG A 469 -11.10 -14.44 -27.10
CA ARG A 469 -9.65 -14.18 -27.27
C ARG A 469 -9.26 -12.71 -27.05
N ARG A 470 -10.00 -11.75 -27.62
CA ARG A 470 -9.74 -10.31 -27.44
C ARG A 470 -9.94 -9.82 -26.00
N GLN A 471 -10.87 -10.38 -25.23
CA GLN A 471 -11.08 -10.04 -23.82
C GLN A 471 -10.00 -10.66 -22.95
N PHE A 472 -9.65 -11.92 -23.19
CA PHE A 472 -8.53 -12.59 -22.53
C PHE A 472 -7.24 -11.79 -22.74
N GLU A 473 -6.93 -11.46 -24.00
CA GLU A 473 -5.79 -10.62 -24.32
C GLU A 473 -5.89 -9.23 -23.69
N ALA A 474 -7.04 -8.57 -23.69
CA ALA A 474 -7.14 -7.23 -23.10
C ALA A 474 -7.16 -7.19 -21.56
N LEU A 475 -7.28 -8.33 -20.89
CA LEU A 475 -7.16 -8.48 -19.43
C LEU A 475 -5.76 -9.00 -19.02
N PHE A 476 -5.12 -9.81 -19.88
CA PHE A 476 -3.88 -10.55 -19.56
C PHE A 476 -2.69 -10.30 -20.52
N ARG A 477 -2.85 -9.56 -21.64
CA ARG A 477 -1.76 -9.15 -22.57
C ARG A 477 -1.20 -7.75 -22.36
N ALA A 478 -1.73 -6.97 -21.40
CA ALA A 478 -0.92 -5.86 -20.85
C ALA A 478 0.30 -6.39 -20.04
N HIS A 479 0.35 -7.71 -19.78
CA HIS A 479 1.43 -8.45 -19.13
C HIS A 479 2.14 -9.47 -20.04
N ASN A 480 1.91 -9.44 -21.36
CA ASN A 480 2.51 -10.40 -22.30
C ASN A 480 2.94 -9.75 -23.63
N THR A 481 3.61 -8.60 -23.56
CA THR A 481 4.43 -8.11 -24.67
C THR A 481 5.89 -8.13 -24.25
N ASP A 482 6.43 -9.35 -24.19
CA ASP A 482 7.83 -9.67 -24.48
C ASP A 482 7.91 -11.19 -24.66
N SER A 483 7.37 -11.66 -25.78
CA SER A 483 7.74 -12.94 -26.39
C SER A 483 7.43 -12.87 -27.89
N ALA A 484 8.33 -12.19 -28.59
CA ALA A 484 8.69 -12.45 -29.98
C ALA A 484 10.19 -12.17 -30.14
#